data_AF-A0A7Y1W0T0-F1
#
_entry.id   AF-A0A7Y1W0T0-F1
#
_cell.length_a   1.000
_cell.length_b   1.000
_cell.length_c   1.000
_cell.angle_alpha   90.00
_cell.angle_beta   90.00
_cell.angle_gamma   90.00
#
_symmetry.space_group_name_H-M   'P 1'
#
loop_
_entity.id
_entity.type
_entity.pdbx_description
1 polymer ?
#
loop_
_entity_poly.entity_id
_entity_poly.type
_entity_poly.pdbx_seq_one_letter_code
_entity_poly.pdbx_strand_id
1 'polypeptide(L)'
;MNDLVKNLLTWAIIAVVLISIFNHYASVNSAPDQLTYSQFLENVRNGTVEKVHVESSTNGNRVIGRTIDGTDFNTFGPPDPKLVDELVENKVEITAEPPAERSVIVDLFLNILPVLLLVGLWVYFMRQMQGGGGGRGAMSFGKSRAKLQGEDQVNVTFADVAGVEEAKEEVAELVEFLRNPGKFQ
;
A
#
# COMPACT_ATOMS: atom_id res chain seq x y z
N MET A 1 -14.15 -8.93 -19.52
CA MET A 1 -13.74 -7.56 -19.12
C MET A 1 -12.40 -7.31 -19.79
N ASN A 2 -12.30 -6.33 -20.69
CA ASN A 2 -11.06 -6.03 -21.41
C ASN A 2 -9.89 -5.87 -20.43
N ASP A 3 -8.72 -6.39 -20.77
CA ASP A 3 -7.50 -6.24 -19.96
C ASP A 3 -7.18 -4.77 -19.65
N LEU A 4 -7.59 -3.86 -20.54
CA LEU A 4 -7.54 -2.41 -20.34
C LEU A 4 -8.39 -1.94 -19.17
N VAL A 5 -9.62 -2.45 -19.00
CA VAL A 5 -10.52 -2.10 -17.89
C VAL A 5 -9.99 -2.65 -16.58
N LYS A 6 -9.40 -3.85 -16.60
CA LYS A 6 -8.77 -4.47 -15.42
C LYS A 6 -7.54 -3.69 -14.97
N ASN A 7 -6.68 -3.26 -15.90
CA ASN A 7 -5.52 -2.43 -15.59
C ASN A 7 -5.94 -1.03 -15.09
N LEU A 8 -6.92 -0.40 -15.73
CA LEU A 8 -7.46 0.89 -15.27
C LEU A 8 -8.02 0.81 -13.85
N LEU A 9 -8.76 -0.25 -13.52
CA LEU A 9 -9.27 -0.48 -12.16
C LEU A 9 -8.14 -0.61 -11.13
N THR A 10 -7.06 -1.34 -11.44
CA THR A 10 -5.92 -1.45 -10.52
C THR A 10 -5.22 -0.11 -10.30
N TRP A 11 -5.03 0.70 -11.35
CA TRP A 11 -4.44 2.02 -11.23
C TRP A 11 -5.34 3.01 -10.47
N ALA A 12 -6.67 2.91 -10.64
CA ALA A 12 -7.62 3.72 -9.89
C ALA A 12 -7.57 3.42 -8.39
N ILE A 13 -7.48 2.14 -8.00
CA ILE A 13 -7.35 1.74 -6.58
C ILE A 13 -6.05 2.30 -5.99
N ILE A 14 -4.92 2.17 -6.71
CA ILE A 14 -3.63 2.71 -6.28
C ILE A 14 -3.71 4.24 -6.10
N ALA A 15 -4.34 4.94 -7.05
CA ALA A 15 -4.51 6.39 -6.97
C ALA A 15 -5.35 6.81 -5.75
N VAL A 16 -6.45 6.12 -5.46
CA VAL A 16 -7.28 6.39 -4.28
C VAL A 16 -6.49 6.17 -2.98
N VAL A 17 -5.71 5.09 -2.89
CA VAL A 17 -4.86 4.82 -1.72
C VAL A 17 -3.78 5.90 -1.57
N LEU A 18 -3.12 6.31 -2.65
CA LEU A 18 -2.12 7.37 -2.63
C LEU A 18 -2.72 8.73 -2.22
N ILE A 19 -3.90 9.07 -2.74
CA ILE A 19 -4.62 10.30 -2.36
C ILE A 19 -5.02 10.25 -0.88
N SER A 20 -5.47 9.09 -0.38
CA SER A 20 -5.83 8.92 1.03
C SER A 20 -4.62 9.10 1.95
N ILE A 21 -3.47 8.54 1.59
CA ILE A 21 -2.22 8.70 2.33
C ILE A 21 -1.78 10.17 2.27
N PHE A 22 -1.79 10.77 1.08
CA PHE A 22 -1.42 12.17 0.90
C PHE A 22 -2.31 13.11 1.72
N ASN A 23 -3.63 12.94 1.71
CA ASN A 23 -4.55 13.73 2.53
C ASN A 23 -4.31 13.56 4.03
N HIS A 24 -3.97 12.33 4.47
CA HIS A 24 -3.63 12.07 5.87
C HIS A 24 -2.38 12.84 6.30
N TYR A 25 -1.33 12.83 5.47
CA TYR A 25 -0.10 13.58 5.76
C TYR A 25 -0.24 15.10 5.52
N ALA A 26 -1.03 15.53 4.54
CA ALA A 26 -1.29 16.95 4.28
C ALA A 26 -2.05 17.60 5.45
N SER A 27 -2.99 16.88 6.07
CA SER A 27 -3.72 17.36 7.25
C SER A 27 -2.83 17.57 8.48
N VAL A 28 -1.69 16.91 8.59
CA VAL A 28 -0.78 17.02 9.75
C VAL A 28 0.14 18.23 9.64
N ASN A 29 0.40 18.73 8.43
CA ASN A 29 1.40 19.79 8.18
C ASN A 29 0.86 21.23 8.18
N SER A 30 -0.44 21.42 8.45
CA SER A 30 -1.05 22.76 8.53
C SER A 30 -1.50 23.15 9.94
N ALA A 31 -0.90 22.54 10.97
CA ALA A 31 -1.18 22.96 12.34
C ALA A 31 -0.74 24.43 12.51
N PRO A 32 -1.66 25.36 12.84
CA PRO A 32 -1.32 26.76 13.13
C PRO A 32 -0.28 26.83 14.24
N ASP A 33 0.52 27.90 14.26
CA ASP A 33 1.50 28.12 15.31
C ASP A 33 0.85 28.01 16.68
N GLN A 34 1.41 27.13 17.52
CA GLN A 34 0.83 26.82 18.82
C GLN A 34 1.30 27.86 19.84
N LEU A 35 0.39 28.77 20.22
CA LEU A 35 0.63 29.78 21.25
C LEU A 35 0.25 29.23 22.63
N THR A 36 0.99 29.64 23.66
CA THR A 36 0.57 29.38 25.04
C THR A 36 -0.67 30.22 25.40
N TYR A 37 -1.50 29.71 26.31
CA TYR A 37 -2.72 30.42 26.71
C TYR A 37 -2.42 31.82 27.27
N SER A 38 -1.34 31.97 28.04
CA SER A 38 -0.92 33.26 28.59
C SER A 38 -0.51 34.25 27.50
N GLN A 39 0.24 33.80 26.48
CA GLN A 39 0.62 34.66 25.34
C GLN A 39 -0.61 35.07 24.53
N PHE A 40 -1.58 34.18 24.38
CA PHE A 40 -2.84 34.51 23.75
C PHE A 40 -3.59 35.61 24.52
N LEU A 41 -3.74 35.50 25.84
CA LEU A 41 -4.37 36.54 26.66
C LEU A 41 -3.63 37.88 26.56
N GLU A 42 -2.30 37.85 26.52
CA GLU A 42 -1.48 39.04 26.31
C GLU A 42 -1.75 39.66 24.93
N ASN A 43 -1.83 38.86 23.87
CA ASN A 43 -2.15 39.32 22.52
C ASN A 43 -3.56 39.92 22.42
N VAL A 44 -4.54 39.34 23.12
CA VAL A 44 -5.90 39.88 23.22
C VAL A 44 -5.87 41.27 23.88
N ARG A 45 -5.17 41.41 25.01
CA ARG A 45 -5.05 42.69 25.73
C ARG A 45 -4.27 43.74 24.96
N ASN A 46 -3.33 43.31 24.12
CA ASN A 46 -2.57 44.18 23.23
C ASN A 46 -3.33 44.55 21.94
N GLY A 47 -4.53 44.00 21.73
CA GLY A 47 -5.36 44.28 20.55
C GLY A 47 -4.79 43.73 19.24
N THR A 48 -3.94 42.70 19.29
CA THR A 48 -3.33 42.09 18.09
C THR A 48 -4.15 40.95 17.51
N VAL A 49 -5.27 40.60 18.14
CA VAL A 49 -6.17 39.51 17.72
C VAL A 49 -7.40 40.10 17.02
N GLU A 50 -7.67 39.67 15.78
CA GLU A 50 -8.82 40.13 15.01
C GLU A 50 -10.05 39.25 15.27
N LYS A 51 -9.86 37.93 15.11
CA LYS A 51 -10.95 36.94 15.21
C LYS A 51 -10.51 35.73 16.01
N VAL A 52 -11.44 35.21 16.80
CA VAL A 52 -11.27 33.95 17.51
C VAL A 52 -12.44 33.02 17.26
N HIS A 53 -12.09 31.74 17.17
CA HIS A 53 -12.97 30.61 17.10
C HIS A 53 -12.77 29.77 18.35
N VAL A 54 -13.79 29.72 19.20
CA VAL A 54 -13.72 29.02 20.49
C VAL A 54 -14.44 27.67 20.38
N GLU A 55 -13.66 26.60 20.43
CA GLU A 55 -14.14 25.22 20.52
C GLU A 55 -14.15 24.79 21.99
N SER A 56 -15.32 24.80 22.62
CA SER A 56 -15.48 24.30 23.99
C SER A 56 -15.50 22.77 24.03
N SER A 57 -14.56 22.18 24.77
CA SER A 57 -14.49 20.74 25.01
C SER A 57 -14.52 20.44 26.53
N THR A 58 -14.95 19.23 26.89
CA THR A 58 -15.09 18.79 28.30
C THR A 58 -13.78 18.92 29.10
N ASN A 59 -12.62 18.89 28.43
CA ASN A 59 -11.29 18.93 29.07
C ASN A 59 -10.56 20.28 28.91
N GLY A 60 -11.21 21.31 28.37
CA GLY A 60 -10.61 22.62 28.11
C GLY A 60 -11.14 23.27 26.84
N ASN A 61 -10.78 24.53 26.64
CA ASN A 61 -11.18 25.29 25.46
C ASN A 61 -10.02 25.34 24.48
N ARG A 62 -10.27 24.92 23.24
CA ARG A 62 -9.35 25.16 22.13
C ARG A 62 -9.77 26.47 21.46
N VAL A 63 -8.83 27.38 21.30
CA VAL A 63 -9.05 28.67 20.66
C VAL A 63 -8.18 28.74 19.41
N ILE A 64 -8.81 28.89 18.27
CA ILE A 64 -8.13 29.14 16.99
C ILE A 64 -8.41 30.59 16.64
N GLY A 65 -7.40 31.35 16.26
CA GLY A 65 -7.63 32.74 15.90
C GLY A 65 -6.70 33.22 14.82
N ARG A 66 -6.99 34.43 14.36
CA ARG A 66 -6.16 35.16 13.41
C ARG A 66 -5.75 36.48 14.02
N THR A 67 -4.46 36.79 13.95
CA THR A 67 -3.94 38.11 14.33
C THR A 67 -4.24 39.14 13.26
N ILE A 68 -4.17 40.42 13.63
CA ILE A 68 -4.28 41.55 12.70
C ILE A 68 -3.25 41.49 11.56
N ASP A 69 -2.11 40.82 11.79
CA ASP A 69 -1.03 40.62 10.81
C ASP A 69 -1.33 39.49 9.82
N GLY A 70 -2.45 38.78 9.99
CA GLY A 70 -2.89 37.67 9.14
C GLY A 70 -2.32 36.31 9.53
N THR A 71 -1.66 36.20 10.69
CA THR A 71 -1.10 34.93 11.18
C THR A 71 -2.18 34.13 11.92
N ASP A 72 -2.36 32.88 11.52
CA ASP A 72 -3.25 31.94 12.20
C ASP A 72 -2.52 31.32 13.40
N PHE A 73 -3.21 31.23 14.53
CA PHE A 73 -2.69 30.63 15.76
C PHE A 73 -3.69 29.67 16.39
N ASN A 74 -3.16 28.77 17.21
CA ASN A 74 -3.93 27.81 17.99
C ASN A 74 -3.44 27.83 19.43
N THR A 75 -4.35 27.91 20.39
CA THR A 75 -4.02 27.74 21.80
C THR A 75 -5.02 26.82 22.51
N PHE A 76 -4.56 26.21 23.60
CA PHE A 76 -5.37 25.37 24.46
C PHE A 76 -5.32 25.92 25.88
N GLY A 77 -6.48 26.25 26.43
CA GLY A 77 -6.63 26.83 27.75
C GLY A 77 -7.54 26.00 28.65
N PRO A 78 -7.41 26.15 29.98
CA PRO A 78 -8.41 25.63 30.91
C PRO A 78 -9.78 26.29 30.65
N PRO A 79 -10.88 25.69 31.13
CA PRO A 79 -12.19 26.33 31.07
C PRO A 79 -12.16 27.66 31.85
N ASP A 80 -12.22 28.77 31.13
CA ASP A 80 -12.17 30.12 31.68
C ASP A 80 -13.47 30.87 31.38
N PRO A 81 -14.33 31.11 32.38
CA PRO A 81 -15.58 31.83 32.17
C PRO A 81 -15.38 33.32 31.85
N LYS A 82 -14.20 33.91 32.17
CA LYS A 82 -13.91 35.32 31.92
C LYS A 82 -13.34 35.59 30.53
N LEU A 83 -12.95 34.54 29.80
CA LEU A 83 -12.35 34.68 28.48
C LEU A 83 -13.25 35.45 27.51
N VAL A 84 -14.55 35.15 27.52
CA VAL A 84 -15.52 35.82 26.64
C VAL A 84 -15.61 37.32 26.98
N ASP A 85 -15.59 37.67 28.27
CA ASP A 85 -15.61 39.06 28.72
C ASP A 85 -14.35 39.81 28.25
N GLU A 86 -13.16 39.22 28.41
CA GLU A 86 -11.90 39.82 27.95
C GLU A 86 -11.87 40.04 26.43
N LEU A 87 -12.43 39.09 25.66
CA LEU A 87 -12.52 39.20 24.19
C LEU A 87 -13.50 40.29 23.74
N VAL A 88 -14.66 40.41 24.40
CA VAL A 88 -15.65 41.45 24.12
C VAL A 88 -15.12 42.83 24.48
N GLU A 89 -14.44 42.97 25.63
CA GLU A 89 -13.82 44.23 26.07
C GLU A 89 -12.78 44.73 25.06
N ASN A 90 -12.00 43.82 24.46
CA ASN A 90 -10.99 44.13 23.45
C ASN A 90 -11.52 44.14 22.00
N LYS A 91 -12.85 44.09 21.81
CA LYS A 91 -13.52 44.16 20.49
C LYS A 91 -13.09 43.08 19.50
N VAL A 92 -12.75 41.89 19.99
CA VAL A 92 -12.38 40.75 19.14
C VAL A 92 -13.65 40.11 18.57
N GLU A 93 -13.65 39.73 17.29
CA GLU A 93 -14.77 39.01 16.70
C GLU A 93 -14.78 37.55 17.20
N ILE A 94 -15.83 37.19 17.95
CA ILE A 94 -15.99 35.85 18.52
C ILE A 94 -16.91 35.04 17.63
N THR A 95 -16.40 33.94 17.11
CA THR A 95 -17.19 32.91 16.43
C THR A 95 -17.18 31.64 17.27
N ALA A 96 -18.34 31.01 17.40
CA ALA A 96 -18.49 29.71 18.02
C ALA A 96 -19.33 28.87 17.07
N GLU A 97 -18.75 27.82 16.51
CA GLU A 97 -19.53 26.79 15.83
C GLU A 97 -19.80 25.67 16.83
N PRO A 98 -21.00 25.07 16.82
CA PRO A 98 -21.18 23.80 17.50
C PRO A 98 -20.12 22.83 16.97
N PRO A 99 -19.52 21.98 17.84
CA PRO A 99 -18.54 21.01 17.39
C PRO A 99 -19.14 20.28 16.20
N ALA A 100 -18.45 20.34 15.05
CA ALA A 100 -18.97 19.79 13.81
C ALA A 100 -19.45 18.37 14.11
N GLU A 101 -20.77 18.15 14.04
CA GLU A 101 -21.35 16.82 14.16
C GLU A 101 -20.92 16.06 12.90
N ARG A 102 -19.68 15.58 12.90
CA ARG A 102 -19.25 14.61 11.92
C ARG A 102 -20.23 13.48 12.05
N SER A 103 -20.99 13.27 10.98
CA SER A 103 -21.97 12.20 10.91
C SER A 103 -21.23 10.91 11.20
N VAL A 104 -21.49 10.30 12.37
CA VAL A 104 -20.79 9.08 12.83
C VAL A 104 -20.86 7.98 11.77
N ILE A 105 -21.95 7.96 10.99
CA ILE A 105 -22.13 7.07 9.85
C ILE A 105 -21.12 7.35 8.73
N VAL A 106 -20.91 8.63 8.38
CA VAL A 106 -19.95 9.03 7.33
C VAL A 106 -18.53 8.74 7.78
N ASP A 107 -18.17 9.08 9.02
CA ASP A 107 -16.85 8.76 9.57
C ASP A 107 -16.62 7.25 9.63
N LEU A 108 -17.62 6.46 10.04
CA LEU A 108 -17.53 5.00 10.05
C LEU A 108 -17.33 4.44 8.63
N PHE A 109 -18.06 4.96 7.64
CA PHE A 109 -17.89 4.57 6.24
C PHE A 109 -16.50 4.93 5.71
N LEU A 110 -15.99 6.13 6.00
CA LEU A 110 -14.66 6.57 5.56
C LEU A 110 -13.55 5.75 6.23
N ASN A 111 -13.71 5.37 7.50
CA ASN A 111 -12.74 4.54 8.21
C ASN A 111 -12.78 3.06 7.79
N ILE A 112 -13.95 2.52 7.42
CA ILE A 112 -14.07 1.12 6.99
C ILE A 112 -13.72 0.93 5.50
N LEU A 113 -13.82 1.98 4.67
CA LEU A 113 -13.56 1.93 3.24
C LEU A 113 -12.15 1.39 2.89
N PRO A 114 -11.04 1.83 3.53
CA PRO A 114 -9.71 1.27 3.27
C PRO A 114 -9.61 -0.22 3.58
N VAL A 115 -10.21 -0.66 4.69
CA VAL A 115 -10.24 -2.08 5.09
C VAL A 115 -11.07 -2.89 4.10
N LEU A 116 -12.24 -2.38 3.70
CA LEU A 116 -13.10 -3.03 2.70
C LEU A 116 -12.42 -3.12 1.33
N LEU A 117 -11.66 -2.10 0.91
CA LEU A 117 -10.88 -2.15 -0.33
C LEU A 117 -9.78 -3.21 -0.25
N LEU A 118 -9.05 -3.30 0.87
CA LEU A 118 -8.04 -4.34 1.07
C LEU A 118 -8.65 -5.74 1.08
N VAL A 119 -9.75 -5.93 1.81
CA VAL A 119 -10.48 -7.22 1.85
C VAL A 119 -11.04 -7.56 0.46
N GLY A 120 -11.61 -6.59 -0.25
CA GLY A 120 -12.11 -6.77 -1.62
C GLY A 120 -11.01 -7.19 -2.59
N LEU A 121 -9.84 -6.55 -2.50
CA LEU A 121 -8.66 -6.90 -3.29
C LEU A 121 -8.12 -8.29 -2.92
N TRP A 122 -8.09 -8.63 -1.63
CA TRP A 122 -7.68 -9.95 -1.14
C TRP A 122 -8.63 -11.06 -1.62
N VAL A 123 -9.95 -10.85 -1.50
CA VAL A 123 -10.98 -11.76 -2.03
C VAL A 123 -10.87 -11.88 -3.55
N TYR A 124 -10.59 -10.78 -4.25
CA TYR A 124 -10.36 -10.77 -5.69
C TYR A 124 -9.15 -11.63 -6.07
N PHE A 125 -8.02 -11.53 -5.37
CA PHE A 125 -6.87 -12.40 -5.58
C PHE A 125 -7.18 -13.87 -5.27
N MET A 126 -7.89 -14.15 -4.19
CA MET A 126 -8.33 -15.51 -3.84
C MET A 126 -9.24 -16.11 -4.91
N ARG A 127 -10.21 -15.34 -5.41
CA ARG A 127 -11.08 -15.75 -6.52
C ARG A 127 -10.31 -15.93 -7.83
N GLN A 128 -9.32 -15.08 -8.12
CA GLN A 128 -8.48 -15.22 -9.32
C GLN A 128 -7.60 -16.48 -9.24
N MET A 129 -7.08 -16.81 -8.06
CA MET A 129 -6.24 -17.99 -7.84
C MET A 129 -7.06 -19.30 -7.86
N GLN A 130 -8.36 -19.24 -7.54
CA GLN A 130 -9.26 -20.40 -7.56
C GLN A 130 -10.02 -20.57 -8.89
N GLY A 131 -10.26 -19.49 -9.64
CA GLY A 131 -11.01 -19.48 -10.91
C GLY A 131 -10.18 -19.70 -12.17
N GLY A 132 -8.85 -19.60 -12.09
CA GLY A 132 -7.93 -19.88 -13.20
C GLY A 132 -7.52 -21.35 -13.27
N GLY A 133 -8.47 -22.24 -13.55
CA GLY A 133 -8.20 -23.64 -13.93
C GLY A 133 -7.53 -24.52 -12.86
N GLY A 134 -8.34 -25.21 -12.07
CA GLY A 134 -8.04 -26.52 -11.48
C GLY A 134 -6.69 -26.68 -10.76
N GLY A 135 -6.70 -26.58 -9.42
CA GLY A 135 -5.82 -27.39 -8.58
C GLY A 135 -4.31 -27.15 -8.69
N ARG A 136 -3.85 -25.93 -9.01
CA ARG A 136 -2.41 -25.59 -9.06
C ARG A 136 -1.97 -24.46 -8.12
N GLY A 137 -2.80 -24.08 -7.15
CA GLY A 137 -2.36 -23.31 -5.99
C GLY A 137 -1.63 -24.23 -4.99
N ALA A 138 -0.39 -23.91 -4.64
CA ALA A 138 0.49 -24.60 -3.67
C ALA A 138 0.90 -26.06 -3.97
N MET A 139 0.09 -26.89 -4.64
CA MET A 139 0.44 -28.29 -4.97
C MET A 139 1.33 -28.46 -6.21
N SER A 140 1.63 -27.40 -6.97
CA SER A 140 2.51 -27.50 -8.14
C SER A 140 4.01 -27.38 -7.81
N PHE A 141 4.36 -26.96 -6.59
CA PHE A 141 5.75 -26.85 -6.12
C PHE A 141 6.49 -28.20 -6.00
N GLY A 142 5.81 -29.33 -6.16
CA GLY A 142 6.41 -30.67 -6.14
C GLY A 142 6.66 -31.30 -7.52
N LYS A 143 6.14 -30.74 -8.63
CA LYS A 143 6.39 -31.29 -9.97
C LYS A 143 7.62 -30.66 -10.57
N SER A 144 8.78 -31.06 -10.05
CA SER A 144 10.03 -30.95 -10.79
C SER A 144 9.80 -31.42 -12.24
N ARG A 145 9.93 -30.50 -13.19
CA ARG A 145 10.10 -30.82 -14.62
C ARG A 145 11.53 -31.28 -14.88
N ALA A 146 12.13 -32.05 -13.98
CA ALA A 146 13.25 -32.89 -14.35
C ALA A 146 12.70 -33.93 -15.31
N LYS A 147 12.87 -33.65 -16.61
CA LYS A 147 12.80 -34.69 -17.64
C LYS A 147 13.88 -35.68 -17.25
N LEU A 148 13.52 -36.76 -16.56
CA LEU A 148 14.34 -37.95 -16.48
C LEU A 148 14.52 -38.40 -17.94
N GLN A 149 15.62 -37.98 -18.55
CA GLN A 149 16.16 -38.69 -19.69
C GLN A 149 16.50 -40.06 -19.12
N GLY A 150 15.58 -41.02 -19.30
CA GLY A 150 15.92 -42.41 -19.06
C GLY A 150 17.12 -42.73 -19.95
N GLU A 151 18.10 -43.42 -19.39
CA GLU A 151 19.27 -43.94 -20.12
C GLU A 151 18.84 -44.77 -21.36
N ASP A 152 17.59 -45.25 -21.37
CA ASP A 152 16.92 -45.95 -22.47
C ASP A 152 16.60 -45.12 -23.74
N GLN A 153 16.88 -43.81 -23.78
CA GLN A 153 16.59 -42.99 -24.96
C GLN A 153 17.78 -42.71 -25.88
N VAL A 154 18.98 -43.25 -25.60
CA VAL A 154 20.14 -43.08 -26.47
C VAL A 154 20.35 -44.35 -27.31
N ASN A 155 19.54 -44.51 -28.35
CA ASN A 155 19.76 -45.52 -29.41
C ASN A 155 20.68 -44.91 -30.49
N VAL A 156 21.98 -44.82 -30.22
CA VAL A 156 22.98 -44.38 -31.21
C VAL A 156 23.64 -45.62 -31.82
N THR A 157 23.66 -45.70 -33.14
CA THR A 157 24.29 -46.80 -33.89
C THR A 157 25.59 -46.33 -34.56
N PHE A 158 26.43 -47.25 -35.04
CA PHE A 158 27.64 -46.89 -35.80
C PHE A 158 27.34 -46.05 -37.06
N ALA A 159 26.12 -46.13 -37.60
CA ALA A 159 25.66 -45.31 -38.71
C ALA A 159 25.50 -43.83 -38.32
N ASP A 160 25.31 -43.52 -37.04
CA ASP A 160 25.10 -42.16 -36.53
C ASP A 160 26.42 -41.47 -36.14
N VAL A 161 27.56 -42.17 -36.24
CA VAL A 161 28.90 -41.63 -35.94
C VAL A 161 29.49 -41.04 -37.23
N ALA A 162 29.67 -39.72 -37.28
CA ALA A 162 30.28 -39.07 -38.44
C ALA A 162 31.82 -39.03 -38.31
N GLY A 163 32.53 -39.56 -39.32
CA GLY A 163 33.98 -39.45 -39.44
C GLY A 163 34.77 -40.76 -39.18
N VAL A 164 35.92 -40.84 -39.85
CA VAL A 164 36.96 -41.90 -39.86
C VAL A 164 36.40 -43.32 -39.89
N GLU A 165 36.10 -43.81 -41.10
CA GLU A 165 35.58 -45.16 -41.33
C GLU A 165 36.53 -46.28 -40.84
N GLU A 166 37.85 -46.04 -40.88
CA GLU A 166 38.87 -46.98 -40.42
C GLU A 166 38.69 -47.35 -38.94
N ALA A 167 38.38 -46.37 -38.08
CA ALA A 167 38.15 -46.60 -36.66
C ALA A 167 36.81 -47.33 -36.38
N LYS A 168 35.82 -47.19 -37.26
CA LYS A 168 34.55 -47.94 -37.13
C LYS A 168 34.75 -49.41 -37.48
N GLU A 169 35.56 -49.69 -38.49
CA GLU A 169 35.85 -51.05 -38.96
C GLU A 169 36.64 -51.84 -37.91
N GLU A 170 37.69 -51.25 -37.31
CA GLU A 170 38.45 -51.87 -36.22
C GLU A 170 37.57 -52.22 -35.00
N VAL A 171 36.68 -51.30 -34.60
CA VAL A 171 35.77 -51.54 -33.47
C VAL A 171 34.68 -52.56 -33.82
N ALA A 172 34.20 -52.57 -35.07
CA ALA A 172 33.26 -53.59 -35.53
C ALA A 172 33.87 -55.00 -35.48
N GLU A 173 35.15 -55.13 -35.86
CA GLU A 173 35.89 -56.40 -35.78
C GLU A 173 36.04 -56.87 -34.32
N LEU A 174 36.37 -55.96 -33.39
CA LEU A 174 36.41 -56.28 -31.96
C LEU A 174 35.06 -56.78 -31.43
N VAL A 175 33.96 -56.16 -31.86
CA VAL A 175 32.61 -56.60 -31.48
C VAL A 175 32.31 -57.98 -32.10
N GLU A 176 32.70 -58.23 -33.34
CA GLU A 176 32.53 -59.54 -33.99
C GLU A 176 33.36 -60.63 -33.30
N PHE A 177 34.60 -60.33 -32.92
CA PHE A 177 35.46 -61.19 -32.11
C PHE A 177 34.80 -61.56 -30.79
N LEU A 178 34.28 -60.57 -30.04
CA LEU A 178 33.61 -60.82 -28.77
C LEU A 178 32.32 -61.65 -28.95
N ARG A 179 31.62 -61.47 -30.06
CA ARG A 179 30.36 -62.17 -30.34
C ARG A 179 30.58 -63.61 -30.79
N ASN A 180 31.63 -63.87 -31.57
CA ASN A 180 31.95 -65.18 -32.13
C ASN A 180 33.46 -65.48 -32.00
N PRO A 181 33.96 -65.74 -30.78
CA PRO A 181 35.40 -65.91 -30.54
C PRO A 181 36.00 -67.12 -31.26
N GLY A 182 35.19 -68.12 -31.61
CA GLY A 182 35.65 -69.31 -32.37
C GLY A 182 35.96 -69.07 -33.84
N LYS A 183 35.60 -67.90 -34.40
CA LYS A 183 35.89 -67.53 -35.80
C LYS A 183 37.31 -66.95 -35.98
N PHE A 184 37.95 -66.52 -34.89
CA PHE A 184 39.23 -65.81 -34.88
C PHE A 184 40.34 -66.57 -34.12
N GLN A 185 40.20 -67.90 -33.96
CA GLN A 185 41.25 -68.79 -33.44
C GLN A 185 42.20 -69.26 -34.54
#